data_AF-A0A086P694-F1
#
_entry.id   AF-A0A086P694-F1
#
_cell.length_a   1.000
_cell.length_b   1.000
_cell.length_c   1.000
_cell.angle_alpha   90.00
_cell.angle_beta   90.00
_cell.angle_gamma   90.00
#
_symmetry.space_group_name_H-M   'P 1'
#
loop_
_entity.id
_entity.type
_entity.pdbx_description
1 polymer ?
#
loop_
_entity_poly.entity_id
_entity_poly.type
_entity_poly.pdbx_seq_one_letter_code
_entity_poly.pdbx_strand_id
1 'polypeptide(L)' 'MDLNQFYFKHQISLMQAAGATSELARMKHLDAAEVVGGQIFDFLTSRGAAASASWTACPEGAVSA' A
#
# COMPACT_ATOMS: atom_id res chain seq x y z
N MET A 1 -3.60 13.96 -9.73
CA MET A 1 -3.72 12.79 -8.84
C MET A 1 -4.72 13.13 -7.76
N ASP A 2 -5.74 12.29 -7.54
CA ASP A 2 -6.73 12.46 -6.47
C ASP A 2 -6.39 11.49 -5.33
N LEU A 3 -5.80 12.02 -4.26
CA LEU A 3 -5.35 11.26 -3.09
C LEU A 3 -6.49 10.43 -2.46
N ASN A 4 -7.73 10.93 -2.48
CA ASN A 4 -8.88 10.22 -1.93
C ASN A 4 -9.19 8.96 -2.75
N GLN A 5 -9.01 9.03 -4.07
CA GLN A 5 -9.20 7.87 -4.94
C GLN A 5 -8.16 6.77 -4.66
N PHE A 6 -6.90 7.14 -4.37
CA PHE A 6 -5.87 6.17 -3.99
C PHE A 6 -6.16 5.56 -2.62
N TYR A 7 -6.57 6.37 -1.63
CA TYR A 7 -7.00 5.83 -0.33
C TYR A 7 -8.16 4.85 -0.48
N PHE A 8 -9.17 5.20 -1.27
CA PHE A 8 -10.29 4.31 -1.53
C PHE A 8 -9.83 2.98 -2.12
N LYS A 9 -8.99 3.01 -3.16
CA LYS A 9 -8.45 1.78 -3.80
C LYS A 9 -7.61 0.93 -2.84
N HIS A 10 -6.78 1.58 -2.02
CA HIS A 10 -5.97 0.92 -1.01
C HIS A 10 -6.85 0.20 0.01
N GLN A 11 -7.85 0.89 0.57
CA GLN A 11 -8.77 0.31 1.55
C GLN A 11 -9.60 -0.84 0.97
N ILE A 12 -10.11 -0.70 -0.26
CA ILE A 12 -10.85 -1.79 -0.92
C ILE A 12 -9.96 -3.02 -1.11
N SER A 13 -8.69 -2.84 -1.50
CA SER A 13 -7.76 -3.96 -1.67
C SER A 13 -7.49 -4.67 -0.35
N LEU A 14 -7.31 -3.94 0.75
CA LEU A 14 -7.18 -4.52 2.09
C LEU A 14 -8.45 -5.25 2.56
N MET A 15 -9.63 -4.69 2.30
CA MET A 15 -10.90 -5.35 2.62
C MET A 15 -11.08 -6.64 1.84
N GLN A 16 -10.69 -6.67 0.57
CA GLN A 16 -10.72 -7.87 -0.26
C GLN A 16 -9.72 -8.92 0.22
N ALA A 17 -8.51 -8.50 0.63
CA ALA A 17 -7.54 -9.40 1.24
C ALA A 17 -8.09 -10.03 2.53
N ALA A 18 -8.71 -9.22 3.40
CA ALA A 18 -9.31 -9.70 4.65
C ALA A 18 -10.49 -10.65 4.41
N GLY A 19 -11.26 -10.44 3.34
CA GLY A 19 -12.40 -11.29 2.96
C GLY A 19 -12.04 -12.50 2.10
N ALA A 20 -10.78 -12.65 1.68
CA ALA A 20 -10.36 -13.72 0.79
C ALA A 20 -10.34 -15.07 1.51
N THR A 21 -11.01 -16.07 0.94
CA THR A 21 -11.03 -17.45 1.48
C THR A 21 -9.86 -18.30 1.00
N SER A 22 -9.11 -17.82 0.00
CA SER A 22 -7.93 -18.47 -0.55
C SER A 22 -6.70 -17.62 -0.28
N GLU A 23 -5.62 -18.26 0.16
CA GLU A 23 -4.34 -17.60 0.41
C GLU A 23 -3.79 -16.90 -0.84
N LEU A 24 -3.91 -17.54 -2.02
CA LEU A 24 -3.49 -16.93 -3.27
C LEU A 24 -4.30 -15.68 -3.61
N ALA A 25 -5.60 -15.69 -3.34
CA ALA A 25 -6.44 -14.51 -3.54
C ALA A 25 -6.08 -13.40 -2.54
N ARG A 26 -5.86 -13.76 -1.27
CA ARG A 26 -5.40 -12.84 -0.23
C ARG A 26 -4.11 -12.14 -0.63
N MET A 27 -3.11 -12.89 -1.06
CA MET A 27 -1.82 -12.35 -1.51
C MET A 27 -1.99 -11.37 -2.68
N LYS A 28 -2.76 -11.73 -3.71
CA LYS A 28 -3.02 -10.81 -4.84
C LYS A 28 -3.63 -9.48 -4.42
N HIS A 29 -4.53 -9.50 -3.44
CA HIS A 29 -5.15 -8.29 -2.92
C HIS A 29 -4.18 -7.48 -2.04
N LEU A 30 -3.27 -8.14 -1.31
CA LEU A 30 -2.20 -7.47 -0.57
C LEU A 30 -1.17 -6.82 -1.49
N ASP A 31 -0.72 -7.51 -2.54
CA ASP A 31 0.19 -6.95 -3.55
C ASP A 31 -0.43 -5.71 -4.20
N ALA A 32 -1.74 -5.77 -4.52
CA ALA A 32 -2.45 -4.61 -5.05
C ALA A 32 -2.54 -3.46 -4.05
N ALA A 33 -2.74 -3.74 -2.76
CA ALA A 33 -2.74 -2.72 -1.71
C ALA A 33 -1.37 -2.07 -1.56
N GLU A 34 -0.30 -2.86 -1.60
CA GLU A 34 1.09 -2.39 -1.51
C GLU A 34 1.45 -1.44 -2.65
N VAL A 35 1.13 -1.79 -3.90
CA VAL A 35 1.37 -0.92 -5.06
C VAL A 35 0.70 0.44 -4.89
N VAL A 36 -0.56 0.46 -4.45
CA VAL A 36 -1.30 1.71 -4.22
C VAL A 36 -0.71 2.47 -3.03
N GLY A 37 -0.30 1.77 -1.98
CA GLY A 37 0.32 2.34 -0.79
C GLY A 37 1.65 3.04 -1.10
N GLY A 38 2.50 2.44 -1.93
CA GLY A 38 3.73 3.06 -2.44
C GLY A 38 3.44 4.33 -3.24
N GLN A 39 2.44 4.31 -4.12
CA GLN A 39 2.04 5.50 -4.88
C GLN A 39 1.55 6.65 -3.98
N ILE A 40 0.83 6.33 -2.89
CA ILE A 40 0.42 7.33 -1.90
C ILE A 40 1.64 7.87 -1.16
N PHE A 41 2.56 6.99 -0.74
CA PHE A 41 3.77 7.34 -0.02
C PHE A 41 4.64 8.31 -0.82
N ASP A 42 4.92 7.98 -2.09
CA ASP A 42 5.71 8.83 -2.99
C ASP A 42 5.05 10.18 -3.22
N PHE A 43 3.73 10.19 -3.41
CA PHE A 43 2.98 11.42 -3.62
C PHE A 43 3.05 12.35 -2.41
N LEU A 44 2.85 11.84 -1.19
CA LEU A 44 2.94 12.65 0.04
C LEU A 44 4.36 13.13 0.30
N THR A 45 5.34 12.24 0.12
CA THR A 45 6.76 12.54 0.28
C THR A 45 7.20 13.65 -0.68
N SER A 46 6.78 13.58 -1.95
CA SER A 46 7.09 14.62 -2.96
C SER A 46 6.51 16.00 -2.62
N ARG A 47 5.52 16.06 -1.71
CA ARG A 47 4.88 17.29 -1.25
C ARG A 47 5.33 17.72 0.15
N GLY A 48 6.30 17.04 0.75
CA GLY A 48 6.74 17.27 2.12
C GLY A 48 5.68 16.96 3.17
N ALA A 49 4.65 16.19 2.81
CA ALA A 49 3.61 15.75 3.73
C ALA A 49 4.04 14.46 4.44
N ALA A 50 3.57 14.26 5.67
CA ALA A 50 3.85 13.04 6.41
C ALA A 50 3.27 11.82 5.68
N ALA A 51 4.12 10.85 5.37
CA ALA A 51 3.74 9.60 4.73
C ALA A 51 3.91 8.44 5.73
N SER A 52 2.95 7.51 5.77
CA SER A 52 3.05 6.35 6.66
C SER A 52 3.90 5.25 6.03
N ALA A 53 4.95 4.82 6.72
CA ALA A 53 5.78 3.68 6.30
C ALA A 53 5.01 2.35 6.28
N SER A 54 3.84 2.26 6.94
CA SER A 54 2.98 1.09 6.91
C SER A 54 2.25 0.87 5.58
N TRP A 55 2.35 1.82 4.64
CA TRP A 55 1.75 1.71 3.30
C TRP A 55 2.71 1.11 2.27
N THR A 56 3.99 1.06 2.60
CA THR A 56 4.99 0.30 1.85
C THR A 56 5.20 -1.01 2.62
N ALA A 57 4.98 -2.18 2.00
CA ALA A 57 5.54 -3.37 2.58
C ALA A 57 7.06 -3.18 2.56
N CYS A 58 7.69 -3.38 3.72
CA CYS A 58 9.11 -3.28 4.03
C CYS A 58 10.04 -2.78 2.89
N PRO A 59 10.76 -1.65 3.04
CA PRO A 59 11.75 -1.28 2.05
C PRO A 59 12.79 -2.40 1.96
N GLU A 60 12.86 -3.03 0.79
CA GLU A 60 13.97 -3.86 0.36
C GLU A 60 15.24 -2.99 0.44
N GLY A 61 15.95 -3.04 1.56
CA GLY A 61 17.04 -2.10 1.84
C GLY A 61 17.46 -1.92 3.29
N ALA A 62 16.93 -2.68 4.25
CA ALA A 62 17.56 -2.81 5.57
C ALA A 62 18.81 -3.70 5.47
N VAL A 63 19.82 -3.26 4.70
CA VAL A 63 21.17 -3.80 4.79
C VAL A 63 21.80 -3.11 6.00
N SER A 64 21.97 -3.87 7.08
CA SER A 64 22.71 -3.45 8.26
C SER A 64 24.13 -3.01 7.87
N ALA A 65 24.55 -1.85 8.39
CA ALA A 65 25.94 -1.46 8.56
C ALA A 65 26.20 -1.25 10.05
#